data_AF-A0A1V3XT20-F1
#
_entry.id   AF-A0A1V3XT20-F1
#
_cell.length_a   1.000
_cell.length_b   1.000
_cell.length_c   1.000
_cell.angle_alpha   90.00
_cell.angle_beta   90.00
_cell.angle_gamma   90.00
#
_symmetry.space_group_name_H-M   'P 1'
#
loop_
_entity.id
_entity.type
_entity.pdbx_description
1 polymer ?
#
loop_
_entity_poly.entity_id
_entity_poly.type
_entity_poly.pdbx_seq_one_letter_code
_entity_poly.pdbx_strand_id
1 'polypeptide(L)'
;MAKIRSSVLGRLDGLPNEERATLLDTFQAWLRAGGSANQAAATIFCHPNTVRHRLRRIEELTGRLLSRPTDLAELCLALEVQRRLP
;
A
#
# COMPACT_ATOMS: atom_id res chain seq x y z
N MET A 1 8.98 0.69 16.46
CA MET A 1 8.33 1.02 15.17
C MET A 1 8.82 0.13 14.01
N ALA A 2 10.13 -0.11 13.86
CA ALA A 2 10.67 -1.04 12.85
C ALA A 2 10.03 -2.45 12.85
N LYS A 3 9.62 -2.95 14.03
CA LYS A 3 8.93 -4.25 14.17
C LYS A 3 7.58 -4.31 13.42
N ILE A 4 6.81 -3.22 13.39
CA ILE A 4 5.53 -3.14 12.68
C ILE A 4 5.76 -3.10 11.16
N ARG A 5 6.74 -2.32 10.68
CA ARG A 5 7.13 -2.32 9.26
C ARG A 5 7.50 -3.72 8.79
N SER A 6 8.39 -4.40 9.52
CA SER A 6 8.84 -5.75 9.15
C SER A 6 7.71 -6.77 9.20
N SER A 7 6.80 -6.72 10.19
CA SER A 7 5.68 -7.66 10.26
C SER A 7 4.63 -7.44 9.18
N VAL A 8 4.40 -6.19 8.75
CA VAL A 8 3.35 -5.83 7.80
C VAL A 8 3.87 -5.84 6.36
N LEU A 9 5.01 -5.19 6.11
CA LEU A 9 5.59 -5.03 4.78
C LEU A 9 6.71 -6.02 4.46
N GLY A 10 7.14 -6.87 5.41
CA GLY A 10 8.28 -7.77 5.20
C GLY A 10 8.12 -8.74 4.02
N ARG A 11 6.88 -9.11 3.65
CA ARG A 11 6.63 -9.92 2.45
C ARG A 11 6.82 -9.15 1.13
N LEU A 12 6.79 -7.82 1.16
CA LEU A 12 7.08 -6.99 -0.01
C LEU A 12 8.58 -6.88 -0.28
N ASP A 13 9.44 -7.19 0.71
CA ASP A 13 10.90 -7.07 0.55
C ASP A 13 11.49 -8.14 -0.40
N GLY A 14 10.72 -9.18 -0.72
CA GLY A 14 11.07 -10.16 -1.76
C GLY A 14 10.70 -9.75 -3.19
N LEU A 15 10.04 -8.60 -3.38
CA LEU A 15 9.68 -8.10 -4.71
C LEU A 15 10.83 -7.29 -5.33
N PRO A 16 10.88 -7.19 -6.67
CA PRO A 16 11.71 -6.19 -7.33
C PRO A 16 11.43 -4.78 -6.79
N ASN A 17 12.48 -3.97 -6.63
CA ASN A 17 12.38 -2.62 -6.05
C ASN A 17 11.33 -1.74 -6.74
N GLU A 18 11.24 -1.80 -8.07
CA GLU A 18 10.27 -1.03 -8.86
C GLU A 18 8.82 -1.47 -8.61
N GLU A 19 8.59 -2.78 -8.49
CA GLU A 19 7.26 -3.32 -8.18
C GLU A 19 6.84 -2.90 -6.77
N ARG A 20 7.74 -3.07 -5.79
CA ARG A 20 7.53 -2.64 -4.40
C ARG A 20 7.20 -1.15 -4.32
N ALA A 21 7.99 -0.30 -4.98
CA ALA A 21 7.75 1.15 -5.02
C ALA A 21 6.38 1.45 -5.63
N THR A 22 6.05 0.82 -6.77
CA THR A 22 4.78 1.00 -7.45
C THR A 22 3.57 0.66 -6.57
N LEU A 23 3.64 -0.43 -5.81
CA LEU A 23 2.58 -0.82 -4.87
C LEU A 23 2.43 0.20 -3.74
N LEU A 24 3.53 0.60 -3.11
CA LEU A 24 3.52 1.56 -2.01
C LEU A 24 3.02 2.94 -2.45
N ASP A 25 3.43 3.41 -3.63
CA ASP A 25 2.98 4.68 -4.21
C ASP A 25 1.49 4.63 -4.58
N THR A 26 1.02 3.49 -5.12
CA THR A 26 -0.41 3.30 -5.41
C THR A 26 -1.24 3.35 -4.12
N PHE A 27 -0.78 2.69 -3.06
CA PHE A 27 -1.46 2.72 -1.77
C PHE A 27 -1.47 4.14 -1.17
N GLN A 28 -0.36 4.86 -1.26
CA GLN A 28 -0.31 6.26 -0.82
C GLN A 28 -1.29 7.15 -1.59
N ALA A 29 -1.33 7.03 -2.91
CA ALA A 29 -2.28 7.79 -3.74
C ALA A 29 -3.73 7.49 -3.36
N TRP A 30 -4.04 6.21 -3.10
CA TRP A 30 -5.36 5.78 -2.66
C TRP A 30 -5.76 6.34 -1.28
N LEU A 31 -4.83 6.38 -0.32
CA LEU A 31 -5.05 7.02 0.98
C LEU A 31 -5.33 8.52 0.83
N ARG A 32 -4.53 9.23 0.02
CA ARG A 32 -4.73 10.67 -0.25
C ARG A 32 -6.06 10.96 -0.96
N ALA A 33 -6.54 10.00 -1.74
CA ALA A 33 -7.83 10.04 -2.42
C ALA A 33 -9.02 9.60 -1.53
N GLY A 34 -8.83 9.49 -0.20
CA GLY A 34 -9.91 9.11 0.72
C GLY A 34 -10.48 7.71 0.46
N GLY A 35 -9.67 6.80 -0.08
CA GLY A 35 -10.11 5.44 -0.43
C GLY A 35 -10.74 5.31 -1.82
N SER A 36 -10.71 6.35 -2.65
CA SER A 36 -11.25 6.31 -4.01
C SER A 36 -10.23 5.80 -5.03
N ALA A 37 -10.46 4.60 -5.57
CA ALA A 37 -9.64 4.06 -6.66
C ALA A 37 -9.70 4.91 -7.93
N ASN A 38 -10.84 5.54 -8.22
CA ASN A 38 -11.00 6.38 -9.41
C ASN A 38 -10.17 7.66 -9.29
N GLN A 39 -10.21 8.34 -8.14
CA GLN A 39 -9.42 9.56 -7.91
C GLN A 39 -7.92 9.25 -7.81
N ALA A 40 -7.55 8.14 -7.17
CA ALA A 40 -6.16 7.69 -7.11
C ALA A 40 -5.60 7.40 -8.51
N ALA A 41 -6.37 6.71 -9.35
CA ALA A 41 -6.01 6.38 -10.73
C ALA A 41 -5.79 7.63 -11.59
N ALA A 42 -6.64 8.65 -11.43
CA ALA A 42 -6.45 9.95 -12.06
C ALA A 42 -5.15 10.64 -11.60
N THR A 43 -4.79 10.50 -10.32
CA THR A 43 -3.58 11.10 -9.73
C THR A 43 -2.29 10.45 -10.22
N ILE A 44 -2.28 9.11 -10.37
CA ILE A 44 -1.08 8.35 -10.79
C ILE A 44 -1.13 7.92 -12.26
N PHE A 45 -2.02 8.52 -13.06
CA PHE A 45 -2.17 8.32 -14.50
C PHE A 45 -2.27 6.84 -14.92
N CYS A 46 -3.21 6.10 -14.33
CA CYS A 46 -3.49 4.72 -14.73
C CYS A 46 -5.00 4.43 -14.76
N HIS A 47 -5.38 3.21 -15.12
CA HIS A 47 -6.78 2.80 -15.10
C HIS A 47 -7.22 2.44 -13.65
N PRO A 48 -8.46 2.75 -13.22
CA PRO A 48 -8.94 2.39 -11.88
C PRO A 48 -8.84 0.90 -11.53
N ASN A 49 -8.96 0.01 -12.52
CA ASN A 49 -8.76 -1.44 -12.31
C ASN A 49 -7.31 -1.77 -11.94
N THR A 50 -6.33 -1.05 -12.47
CA THR A 50 -4.92 -1.21 -12.10
C THR A 50 -4.70 -0.84 -10.64
N VAL A 51 -5.33 0.25 -10.15
CA VAL A 51 -5.31 0.61 -8.72
C VAL A 51 -5.91 -0.52 -7.88
N ARG A 52 -7.13 -0.98 -8.20
CA ARG A 52 -7.78 -2.07 -7.45
C ARG A 52 -6.95 -3.36 -7.44
N HIS A 53 -6.35 -3.70 -8.57
CA HIS A 53 -5.48 -4.87 -8.67
C HIS A 53 -4.25 -4.73 -7.75
N ARG A 54 -3.56 -3.59 -7.80
CA ARG A 54 -2.40 -3.33 -6.94
C ARG A 54 -2.78 -3.31 -5.45
N LEU A 55 -3.93 -2.75 -5.10
CA LEU A 55 -4.44 -2.76 -3.72
C LEU A 55 -4.72 -4.20 -3.25
N ARG A 56 -5.40 -5.02 -4.07
CA ARG A 56 -5.61 -6.44 -3.76
C ARG A 56 -4.28 -7.18 -3.60
N ARG A 57 -3.31 -6.88 -4.46
CA ARG A 57 -1.97 -7.47 -4.36
C ARG A 57 -1.29 -7.13 -3.03
N ILE A 58 -1.48 -5.93 -2.50
CA ILE A 58 -1.00 -5.54 -1.17
C ILE A 58 -1.71 -6.37 -0.09
N GLU A 59 -3.03 -6.55 -0.18
CA GLU A 59 -3.77 -7.38 0.77
C GLU A 59 -3.26 -8.83 0.78
N GLU A 60 -3.02 -9.42 -0.40
CA GLU A 60 -2.47 -10.77 -0.55
C GLU A 60 -1.08 -10.91 0.06
N LEU A 61 -0.18 -9.97 -0.23
CA LEU A 61 1.20 -10.02 0.25
C LEU A 61 1.28 -9.80 1.76
N THR A 62 0.50 -8.87 2.30
CA THR A 62 0.56 -8.48 3.71
C THR A 62 -0.37 -9.31 4.61
N GLY A 63 -1.38 -9.97 4.04
CA GLY A 63 -2.44 -10.64 4.78
C GLY A 63 -3.41 -9.66 5.48
N ARG A 64 -3.40 -8.38 5.10
CA ARG A 64 -4.20 -7.31 5.71
C ARG A 64 -5.29 -6.87 4.76
N LEU A 65 -6.51 -6.69 5.28
CA LEU A 65 -7.63 -6.25 4.45
C LEU A 65 -7.85 -4.74 4.60
N LEU A 66 -7.93 -4.02 3.49
CA LEU A 66 -8.17 -2.57 3.45
C LEU A 66 -9.57 -2.22 3.98
N SER A 67 -10.50 -3.16 3.93
CA SER A 67 -11.86 -3.03 4.48
C SER A 67 -11.93 -3.17 6.00
N ARG A 68 -10.88 -3.69 6.65
CA ARG A 68 -10.80 -3.85 8.11
C ARG A 68 -10.04 -2.66 8.70
N PRO A 69 -10.67 -1.82 9.54
CA PRO A 69 -10.05 -0.59 10.05
C PRO A 69 -8.70 -0.81 10.75
N THR A 70 -8.60 -1.87 11.56
CA THR A 70 -7.35 -2.21 12.27
C THR A 70 -6.22 -2.57 11.31
N ASP A 71 -6.52 -3.36 10.28
CA ASP A 71 -5.55 -3.78 9.27
C ASP A 71 -5.11 -2.60 8.40
N LEU A 72 -6.06 -1.73 8.03
CA LEU A 72 -5.76 -0.49 7.32
C LEU A 72 -4.87 0.45 8.15
N ALA A 73 -5.15 0.60 9.45
CA ALA A 73 -4.33 1.43 10.34
C ALA A 73 -2.89 0.90 10.46
N GLU A 74 -2.72 -0.42 10.54
CA GLU A 74 -1.40 -1.05 10.53
C GLU A 74 -0.64 -0.81 9.22
N LEU A 75 -1.31 -0.95 8.07
CA LEU A 75 -0.72 -0.66 6.75
C LEU A 75 -0.31 0.81 6.62
N CYS A 76 -1.14 1.75 7.08
CA CYS A 76 -0.83 3.17 7.08
C CYS A 76 0.41 3.46 7.93
N LEU A 77 0.47 2.89 9.14
CA LEU A 77 1.61 3.08 10.04
C LEU A 77 2.90 2.49 9.44
N ALA A 78 2.81 1.30 8.85
CA ALA A 78 3.96 0.65 8.22
C ALA A 78 4.49 1.45 7.01
N LEU A 79 3.60 2.00 6.18
CA LEU A 79 3.95 2.89 5.08
C LEU A 79 4.68 4.14 5.58
N GLU A 80 4.17 4.77 6.65
CA GLU A 80 4.77 5.99 7.19
C GLU A 80 6.16 5.73 7.78
N VAL A 81 6.33 4.61 8.49
CA VAL A 81 7.63 4.16 8.97
C VAL A 81 8.59 3.93 7.80
N GLN A 82 8.16 3.24 6.73
CA GLN A 82 8.99 3.01 5.54
C GLN A 82 9.44 4.30 4.85
N ARG A 83 8.62 5.35 4.89
CA ARG A 83 8.93 6.64 4.24
C ARG A 83 9.81 7.56 5.08
N ARG A 84 9.65 7.54 6.41
CA ARG A 84 10.36 8.45 7.32
C ARG A 84 11.62 7.85 7.93
N LEU A 85 11.70 6.53 8.05
CA LEU A 85 12.78 5.82 8.69
C LEU A 85 13.41 4.86 7.66
N PRO A 86 14.50 5.28 6.99
CA PRO A 86 15.25 4.39 6.10
C PRO A 86 15.71 3.13 6.84
#